data_AF-A0A167N8Z9-F1
#
_entry.id   AF-A0A167N8Z9-F1
#
_cell.length_a   1.000
_cell.length_b   1.000
_cell.length_c   1.000
_cell.angle_alpha   90.00
_cell.angle_beta   90.00
_cell.angle_gamma   90.00
#
_symmetry.space_group_name_H-M   'P 1'
#
loop_
_entity.id
_entity.type
_entity.pdbx_description
1 polymer ?
#
loop_
_entity_poly.entity_id
_entity_poly.type
_entity_poly.pdbx_seq_one_letter_code
_entity_poly.pdbx_strand_id
1 'polypeptide(L)'
;SLEPPIEPNKNKTKKSLDYSCWPSMPTHQVLNDWLAMRKRKKADVTQTVINRFADELKIAATHGVSVDDCLAECVVRNWQGFKFEWMNRSAGLNQVRQVQSRPLTQDFNQNVEGW
;
A
#
# COMPACT_ATOMS: atom_id res chain seq x y z
N SER A 1 14.84 -59.46 -2.88
CA SER A 1 14.50 -58.29 -3.70
C SER A 1 14.46 -57.07 -2.83
N LEU A 2 15.37 -56.13 -3.04
CA LEU A 2 15.29 -54.80 -2.45
C LEU A 2 14.51 -53.95 -3.45
N GLU A 3 13.34 -53.47 -3.06
CA GLU A 3 12.56 -52.53 -3.87
C GLU A 3 13.32 -51.20 -3.97
N PRO A 4 13.29 -50.52 -5.12
CA PRO A 4 13.97 -49.24 -5.29
C PRO A 4 13.28 -48.14 -4.46
N PRO A 5 14.02 -47.14 -3.96
CA PRO A 5 13.44 -46.06 -3.16
C PRO A 5 12.52 -45.20 -4.03
N ILE A 6 11.27 -45.08 -3.63
CA ILE A 6 10.31 -44.11 -4.16
C ILE A 6 10.76 -42.69 -3.79
N GLU A 7 11.36 -41.98 -4.74
CA GLU A 7 11.69 -40.57 -4.58
C GLU A 7 10.42 -39.70 -4.61
N PRO A 8 10.21 -38.77 -3.65
CA PRO A 8 9.04 -37.90 -3.67
C PRO A 8 9.19 -36.83 -4.77
N ASN A 9 8.37 -36.97 -5.81
CA ASN A 9 8.21 -35.97 -6.88
C ASN A 9 7.65 -34.64 -6.31
N LYS A 10 8.51 -33.62 -6.20
CA LYS A 10 8.17 -32.27 -5.71
C LYS A 10 7.79 -31.31 -6.85
N ASN A 11 6.98 -31.70 -7.81
CA ASN A 11 6.40 -30.75 -8.76
C ASN A 11 5.07 -30.19 -8.26
N LYS A 12 5.13 -29.30 -7.26
CA LYS A 12 4.01 -28.40 -6.95
C LYS A 12 3.95 -27.34 -8.04
N THR A 13 3.06 -27.54 -9.02
CA THR A 13 2.62 -26.51 -9.97
C THR A 13 2.18 -25.27 -9.20
N LYS A 14 3.02 -24.22 -9.20
CA LYS A 14 2.62 -22.93 -8.65
C LYS A 14 1.49 -22.40 -9.52
N LYS A 15 0.26 -22.42 -9.01
CA LYS A 15 -0.88 -21.73 -9.63
C LYS A 15 -0.46 -20.29 -9.92
N SER A 16 -0.51 -19.88 -11.18
CA SER A 16 -0.32 -18.49 -11.57
C SER A 16 -1.43 -17.63 -10.98
N LEU A 17 -1.10 -16.42 -10.56
CA LEU A 17 -2.08 -15.44 -10.11
C LEU A 17 -2.81 -14.85 -11.32
N ASP A 18 -4.11 -14.61 -11.17
CA ASP A 18 -4.95 -14.00 -12.20
C ASP A 18 -5.10 -12.50 -11.94
N TYR A 19 -4.60 -11.68 -12.85
CA TYR A 19 -4.63 -10.22 -12.80
C TYR A 19 -5.72 -9.60 -13.69
N SER A 20 -6.56 -10.41 -14.34
CA SER A 20 -7.58 -9.94 -15.29
C SER A 20 -8.60 -8.96 -14.68
N CYS A 21 -8.71 -8.94 -13.35
CA CYS A 21 -9.59 -8.02 -12.62
C CYS A 21 -9.01 -6.60 -12.46
N TRP A 22 -7.73 -6.37 -12.78
CA TRP A 22 -7.11 -5.05 -12.73
C TRP A 22 -7.50 -4.21 -13.95
N PRO A 23 -7.63 -2.88 -13.81
CA PRO A 23 -8.02 -2.01 -14.92
C PRO A 23 -6.95 -1.96 -16.03
N SER A 24 -5.69 -2.15 -15.69
CA SER A 24 -4.58 -2.33 -16.62
C SER A 24 -3.45 -3.10 -15.95
N MET A 25 -2.57 -3.70 -16.75
CA MET A 25 -1.32 -4.26 -16.23
C MET A 25 -0.30 -3.15 -16.03
N PRO A 26 0.40 -3.12 -14.89
CA PRO A 26 1.52 -2.21 -14.71
C PRO A 26 2.70 -2.59 -15.59
N THR A 27 3.67 -1.70 -15.70
CA THR A 27 4.97 -2.02 -16.29
C THR A 27 5.65 -3.17 -15.57
N HIS A 28 6.47 -3.94 -16.30
CA HIS A 28 7.21 -5.06 -15.73
C HIS A 28 8.13 -4.63 -14.58
N GLN A 29 8.71 -3.42 -14.69
CA GLN A 29 9.59 -2.88 -13.65
C GLN A 29 8.82 -2.67 -12.34
N VAL A 30 7.71 -1.93 -12.39
CA VAL A 30 6.92 -1.62 -11.18
C VAL A 30 6.33 -2.89 -10.56
N LEU A 31 5.86 -3.83 -11.39
CA LEU A 31 5.38 -5.12 -10.88
C LEU A 31 6.47 -5.91 -10.16
N ASN A 32 7.66 -5.98 -10.76
CA ASN A 32 8.80 -6.68 -10.15
C ASN A 32 9.23 -6.04 -8.84
N ASP A 33 9.28 -4.71 -8.76
CA ASP A 33 9.64 -3.99 -7.54
C ASP A 33 8.61 -4.21 -6.43
N TRP A 34 7.32 -4.20 -6.77
CA TRP A 34 6.24 -4.49 -5.83
C TRP A 34 6.33 -5.93 -5.29
N LEU A 35 6.56 -6.91 -6.17
CA LEU A 35 6.76 -8.32 -5.78
C LEU A 35 8.01 -8.49 -4.90
N ALA A 36 9.12 -7.82 -5.24
CA ALA A 36 10.36 -7.88 -4.48
C ALA A 36 10.21 -7.26 -3.08
N MET A 37 9.54 -6.11 -2.98
CA MET A 37 9.21 -5.48 -1.69
C MET A 37 8.38 -6.43 -0.82
N ARG A 38 7.30 -6.99 -1.37
CA ARG A 38 6.42 -7.90 -0.64
C ARG A 38 7.14 -9.16 -0.16
N LYS A 39 8.01 -9.75 -0.99
CA LYS A 39 8.87 -10.86 -0.61
C LYS A 39 9.77 -10.50 0.57
N ARG A 40 10.46 -9.36 0.53
CA ARG A 40 11.31 -8.88 1.63
C ARG A 40 10.52 -8.68 2.92
N LYS A 41 9.26 -8.24 2.81
CA LYS A 41 8.36 -8.05 3.95
C LYS A 41 7.61 -9.31 4.40
N LYS A 42 7.87 -10.47 3.79
CA LYS A 42 7.13 -11.73 4.04
C LYS A 42 5.61 -11.55 3.89
N ALA A 43 5.21 -10.72 2.94
CA ALA A 43 3.81 -10.42 2.64
C ALA A 43 3.42 -11.12 1.35
N ASP A 44 3.10 -12.40 1.42
CA ASP A 44 2.79 -13.21 0.25
C ASP A 44 1.70 -12.57 -0.62
N VAL A 45 1.85 -12.74 -1.94
CA VAL A 45 0.85 -12.32 -2.92
C VAL A 45 -0.02 -13.51 -3.24
N THR A 46 -1.28 -13.43 -2.82
CA THR A 46 -2.31 -14.43 -3.09
C THR A 46 -3.37 -13.83 -4.01
N GLN A 47 -4.24 -14.67 -4.57
CA GLN A 47 -5.36 -14.17 -5.37
C GLN A 47 -6.24 -13.19 -4.58
N THR A 48 -6.35 -13.37 -3.25
CA THR A 48 -7.05 -12.42 -2.37
C THR A 48 -6.39 -11.04 -2.36
N VAL A 49 -5.05 -10.97 -2.37
CA VAL A 49 -4.32 -9.70 -2.49
C VAL A 49 -4.61 -9.05 -3.84
N ILE A 50 -4.55 -9.83 -4.93
CA ILE A 50 -4.81 -9.32 -6.28
C ILE A 50 -6.23 -8.76 -6.40
N ASN A 51 -7.23 -9.49 -5.92
CA ASN A 51 -8.63 -9.07 -5.96
C ASN A 51 -8.87 -7.82 -5.10
N ARG A 52 -8.30 -7.75 -3.88
CA ARG A 52 -8.45 -6.56 -3.02
C ARG A 52 -7.75 -5.33 -3.60
N PHE A 53 -6.59 -5.50 -4.24
CA PHE A 53 -5.94 -4.41 -4.96
C PHE A 53 -6.79 -3.97 -6.15
N ALA A 54 -7.42 -4.89 -6.87
CA ALA A 54 -8.25 -4.58 -8.03
C ALA A 54 -9.34 -3.55 -7.73
N ASP A 55 -10.02 -3.68 -6.60
CA ASP A 55 -11.10 -2.77 -6.19
C ASP A 55 -10.58 -1.33 -6.00
N GLU A 56 -9.45 -1.18 -5.30
CA GLU A 56 -8.83 0.13 -5.06
C GLU A 56 -8.19 0.71 -6.34
N LEU A 57 -7.62 -0.13 -7.20
CA LEU A 57 -7.06 0.28 -8.50
C LEU A 57 -8.15 0.76 -9.46
N LYS A 58 -9.33 0.12 -9.45
CA LYS A 58 -10.49 0.61 -10.23
C LYS A 58 -10.92 1.98 -9.75
N ILE A 59 -11.00 2.20 -8.43
CA ILE A 59 -11.29 3.53 -7.87
C ILE A 59 -10.23 4.53 -8.35
N ALA A 60 -8.94 4.21 -8.21
CA ALA A 60 -7.84 5.05 -8.67
C ALA A 60 -7.98 5.43 -10.16
N ALA A 61 -8.32 4.46 -11.02
CA ALA A 61 -8.53 4.68 -12.44
C ALA A 61 -9.70 5.65 -12.73
N THR A 62 -10.80 5.60 -11.96
CA THR A 62 -11.89 6.59 -12.08
C THR A 62 -11.46 8.02 -11.72
N HIS A 63 -10.39 8.16 -10.94
CA HIS A 63 -9.78 9.44 -10.58
C HIS A 63 -8.57 9.80 -11.48
N GLY A 64 -8.32 9.05 -12.54
CA GLY A 64 -7.22 9.31 -13.48
C GLY A 64 -5.83 8.91 -12.96
N VAL A 65 -5.75 8.10 -11.90
CA VAL A 65 -4.47 7.60 -11.36
C VAL A 65 -4.20 6.20 -11.92
N SER A 66 -2.99 5.99 -12.42
CA SER A 66 -2.62 4.73 -13.08
C SER A 66 -2.29 3.61 -12.08
N VAL A 67 -2.34 2.35 -12.55
CA VAL A 67 -1.90 1.19 -11.76
C VAL A 67 -0.41 1.28 -11.43
N ASP A 68 0.42 1.78 -12.35
CA ASP A 68 1.85 2.03 -12.11
C ASP A 68 2.04 2.99 -10.94
N ASP A 69 1.35 4.13 -10.93
CA ASP A 69 1.48 5.14 -9.86
C ASP A 69 1.09 4.56 -8.50
N CYS A 70 0.01 3.77 -8.46
CA CYS A 70 -0.48 3.13 -7.23
C CYS A 70 0.54 2.13 -6.66
N LEU A 71 1.11 1.28 -7.52
CA LEU A 71 2.08 0.27 -7.09
C LEU A 71 3.45 0.88 -6.80
N ALA A 72 3.89 1.87 -7.58
CA ALA A 72 5.12 2.62 -7.33
C ALA A 72 5.05 3.30 -5.96
N GLU A 73 3.91 3.91 -5.62
CA GLU A 73 3.70 4.50 -4.30
C GLU A 73 3.76 3.45 -3.19
N CYS A 74 3.15 2.28 -3.40
CA CYS A 74 3.27 1.16 -2.45
C CYS A 74 4.73 0.73 -2.23
N VAL A 75 5.55 0.74 -3.29
CA VAL A 75 6.98 0.41 -3.19
C VAL A 75 7.73 1.49 -2.42
N VAL A 76 7.57 2.77 -2.81
CA VAL A 76 8.26 3.92 -2.20
C VAL A 76 7.93 4.05 -0.72
N ARG A 77 6.66 3.90 -0.34
CA ARG A 77 6.21 3.97 1.06
C ARG A 77 6.24 2.63 1.78
N ASN A 78 6.71 1.58 1.12
CA ASN A 78 6.86 0.24 1.68
C ASN A 78 5.53 -0.33 2.25
N TRP A 79 4.41 -0.06 1.58
CA TRP A 79 3.06 -0.45 1.99
C TRP A 79 2.71 -1.89 1.55
N GLN A 80 2.20 -2.70 2.49
CA GLN A 80 1.67 -4.04 2.20
C GLN A 80 0.18 -4.04 1.85
N GLY A 81 -0.58 -3.05 2.33
CA GLY A 81 -1.97 -2.82 1.96
C GLY A 81 -2.04 -1.58 1.07
N PHE A 82 -3.15 -1.42 0.37
CA PHE A 82 -3.40 -0.22 -0.42
C PHE A 82 -4.86 0.18 -0.26
N LYS A 83 -5.09 1.49 -0.16
CA LYS A 83 -6.37 2.12 -0.41
C LYS A 83 -6.14 3.43 -1.15
N PHE A 84 -6.96 3.72 -2.14
CA PHE A 84 -6.80 4.94 -2.95
C PHE A 84 -6.88 6.21 -2.09
N GLU A 85 -7.76 6.21 -1.06
CA GLU A 85 -7.90 7.34 -0.12
C GLU A 85 -6.59 7.73 0.61
N TRP A 86 -5.60 6.84 0.69
CA TRP A 86 -4.31 7.12 1.32
C TRP A 86 -3.43 8.03 0.44
N MET A 87 -3.58 7.96 -0.88
CA MET A 87 -2.88 8.85 -1.82
C MET A 87 -3.40 10.28 -1.70
N ASN A 88 -4.72 10.47 -1.58
CA ASN A 88 -5.35 11.78 -1.42
C ASN A 88 -4.90 12.53 -0.15
N ARG A 89 -4.55 11.80 0.91
CA ARG A 89 -4.01 12.39 2.15
C ARG A 89 -2.55 12.83 2.03
N SER A 90 -1.82 12.29 1.05
CA SER A 90 -0.38 12.53 0.86
C SER A 90 -0.10 13.77 -0.01
N ALA A 91 -1.04 14.14 -0.89
CA ALA A 91 -0.91 15.26 -1.83
C ALA A 91 -1.23 16.66 -1.23
N GLY A 92 -1.41 16.78 0.08
CA GLY A 92 -1.61 18.09 0.73
C GLY A 92 -2.97 18.77 0.47
N LEU A 93 -3.90 18.15 -0.27
CA LEU A 93 -5.24 18.70 -0.54
C LEU A 93 -6.20 18.65 0.66
N ASN A 94 -5.69 18.38 1.87
CA ASN A 94 -6.43 18.58 3.12
C ASN A 94 -5.97 19.85 3.85
N GLN A 95 -5.62 20.90 3.09
CA GLN A 95 -5.40 22.25 3.61
C GLN A 95 -6.74 22.94 3.96
N VAL A 96 -7.63 22.28 4.70
CA VAL A 96 -8.58 22.97 5.60
C VAL A 96 -8.99 22.01 6.73
N ARG A 97 -8.04 21.33 7.40
CA ARG A 97 -8.34 20.89 8.77
C ARG A 97 -8.25 22.12 9.64
N GLN A 98 -9.43 22.63 9.97
CA GLN A 98 -9.71 23.68 10.93
C GLN A 98 -8.59 23.83 11.94
N VAL A 99 -8.01 25.03 11.99
CA VAL A 99 -7.36 25.56 13.18
C VAL A 99 -8.39 25.41 14.30
N GLN A 100 -8.33 24.30 15.04
CA GLN A 100 -8.99 24.21 16.32
C GLN A 100 -8.32 25.28 17.16
N SER A 101 -9.05 26.37 17.37
CA SER A 101 -8.71 27.45 18.27
C SER A 101 -8.33 26.84 19.61
N ARG A 102 -7.04 26.66 19.87
CA ARG A 102 -6.55 26.57 21.24
C ARG A 102 -6.87 27.94 21.82
N PRO A 103 -7.73 28.06 22.85
CA PRO A 103 -7.74 29.29 23.63
C PRO A 103 -6.31 29.43 24.17
N LEU A 104 -5.66 30.55 23.88
CA LEU A 104 -4.47 30.93 24.63
C LEU A 104 -4.94 31.02 26.08
N THR A 105 -4.46 30.11 26.94
CA THR A 105 -4.55 30.36 28.37
C THR A 105 -3.92 31.72 28.59
N GLN A 106 -4.71 32.62 29.19
CA GLN A 106 -4.24 33.92 29.61
C GLN A 106 -3.38 33.70 30.85
N ASP A 107 -2.18 33.15 30.64
CA ASP A 107 -1.09 33.23 31.60
C ASP A 107 -0.54 34.66 31.53
N PHE A 108 -1.29 35.60 32.09
CA PHE A 108 -0.73 36.86 32.52
C PHE A 108 -0.41 36.75 34.00
N ASN A 109 0.74 36.13 34.24
CA ASN A 109 1.50 36.30 35.46
C ASN A 109 1.91 37.78 35.54
N GLN A 110 1.11 38.60 36.22
CA GLN A 110 1.46 39.97 36.53
C GLN A 110 2.33 39.97 37.79
N ASN A 111 3.63 40.08 37.50
CA ASN A 111 4.75 40.28 38.41
C ASN A 111 4.42 41.12 39.66
N VAL A 112 4.76 40.54 40.81
CA VAL A 112 5.52 41.15 41.92
C VAL A 112 6.64 42.06 41.35
N GLU A 113 7.00 43.27 41.78
CA GLU A 113 7.01 44.04 43.04
C GLU A 113 6.98 45.54 42.62
N GLY A 114 6.48 46.56 43.34
CA GLY A 114 6.63 46.95 44.74
C GLY A 114 7.40 48.28 44.78
N TRP A 115 6.70 49.42 44.93
CA TRP A 115 7.25 50.80 44.81
C TRP A 115 7.73 51.24 43.43
#